data_AF-A0A840KJT4-F1
#
_entry.id   AF-A0A840KJT4-F1
#
_cell.length_a   1.000
_cell.length_b   1.000
_cell.length_c   1.000
_cell.angle_alpha   90.00
_cell.angle_beta   90.00
_cell.angle_gamma   90.00
#
_symmetry.space_group_name_H-M   'P 1'
#
loop_
_entity.id
_entity.type
_entity.pdbx_description
1 polymer ?
#
loop_
_entity_poly.entity_id
_entity_poly.type
_entity_poly.pdbx_seq_one_letter_code
_entity_poly.pdbx_strand_id
1 'polypeptide(L)'
;MKKIDSKNKTCIYLDQFVISDIIEGINPLWTEIKNLLESNYNLGKIYCPLCPEHILETVRKDFKSAEIHDNYLKSISDGYLLKSEPFLTAQLISSLIRKNKKTINTFLTKAKFNDLKDFYEDINKHHDKFSDGITTNLSDQNNFRKIVSNKIDKKTEIQFIEIIKQNEINNFKNRLKEYLDIKIIRIRPDKFGEIEVPNWIDQLLYQLTYKHKFKKKELELLLLELEKNGFSRIPTLNTKFSIGAHLAVKGKQEKSGDHIDIMRISNYLFSTDIFLQIRRENMKFAN
;
A
#
# COMPACT_ATOMS: atom_id res chain seq x y z
N MET A 1 -2.36 19.15 -2.28
CA MET A 1 -1.57 18.95 -1.04
C MET A 1 -0.34 19.84 -1.14
N LYS A 2 0.19 20.42 -0.04
CA LYS A 2 1.49 21.11 -0.08
C LYS A 2 2.59 20.08 -0.35
N LYS A 3 3.65 20.47 -1.07
CA LYS A 3 4.80 19.60 -1.34
C LYS A 3 5.30 18.93 -0.08
N ILE A 4 5.69 17.67 -0.22
CA ILE A 4 6.06 16.84 0.93
C ILE A 4 7.41 17.29 1.50
N ASP A 5 8.34 17.74 0.66
CA ASP A 5 9.69 18.16 1.09
C ASP A 5 9.83 19.67 1.32
N SER A 6 10.52 20.01 2.42
CA SER A 6 11.03 21.33 2.80
C SER A 6 11.91 22.00 1.74
N LYS A 7 12.62 21.23 0.90
CA LYS A 7 13.42 21.76 -0.22
C LYS A 7 12.59 22.09 -1.46
N ASN A 8 11.27 22.04 -1.36
CA ASN A 8 10.33 22.33 -2.45
C ASN A 8 10.49 21.35 -3.64
N LYS A 9 11.07 20.16 -3.42
CA LYS A 9 11.08 19.07 -4.40
C LYS A 9 9.72 18.41 -4.50
N THR A 10 9.35 17.97 -5.70
CA THR A 10 8.14 17.18 -5.95
C THR A 10 8.44 15.69 -5.74
N CYS A 11 7.67 15.05 -4.88
CA CYS A 11 7.74 13.60 -4.65
C CYS A 11 6.92 12.86 -5.72
N ILE A 12 7.58 12.02 -6.54
CA ILE A 12 6.92 11.26 -7.60
C ILE A 12 6.95 9.76 -7.26
N TYR A 13 5.79 9.14 -7.07
CA TYR A 13 5.70 7.69 -7.00
C TYR A 13 5.75 7.11 -8.42
N LEU A 14 6.63 6.13 -8.64
CA LEU A 14 6.73 5.38 -9.89
C LEU A 14 6.21 3.96 -9.65
N ASP A 15 5.14 3.59 -10.36
CA ASP A 15 4.65 2.21 -10.33
C ASP A 15 5.63 1.24 -11.03
N GLN A 16 5.61 -0.04 -10.68
CA GLN A 16 6.58 -1.01 -11.20
C GLN A 16 6.50 -1.19 -12.72
N PHE A 17 5.31 -1.09 -13.30
CA PHE A 17 5.15 -1.09 -14.75
C PHE A 17 5.85 0.11 -15.39
N VAL A 18 5.76 1.28 -14.78
CA VAL A 18 6.43 2.50 -15.26
C VAL A 18 7.94 2.33 -15.20
N ILE A 19 8.47 1.82 -14.09
CA ILE A 19 9.91 1.53 -13.96
C ILE A 19 10.34 0.53 -15.03
N SER A 20 9.57 -0.54 -15.21
CA SER A 20 9.90 -1.56 -16.20
C SER A 20 9.92 -1.00 -17.62
N ASP A 21 8.95 -0.20 -17.98
CA ASP A 21 8.85 0.36 -19.33
C ASP A 21 9.93 1.41 -19.60
N ILE A 22 10.30 2.19 -18.57
CA ILE A 22 11.42 3.15 -18.62
C ILE A 22 12.76 2.44 -18.82
N ILE A 23 12.98 1.31 -18.14
CA ILE A 23 14.23 0.54 -18.26
C ILE A 23 14.29 -0.23 -19.57
N GLU A 24 13.20 -0.88 -19.95
CA GLU A 24 13.12 -1.69 -21.18
C GLU A 24 13.07 -0.81 -22.44
N GLY A 25 12.72 0.48 -22.32
CA GLY A 25 12.77 1.43 -23.43
C GLY A 25 11.85 1.07 -24.59
N ILE A 26 10.71 0.42 -24.28
CA ILE A 26 9.85 -0.27 -25.24
C ILE A 26 9.32 0.65 -26.34
N ASN A 27 9.17 1.94 -26.05
CA ASN A 27 8.80 2.95 -27.04
C ASN A 27 9.51 4.30 -26.81
N PRO A 28 9.47 5.22 -27.79
CA PRO A 28 10.11 6.53 -27.67
C PRO A 28 9.58 7.38 -26.50
N LEU A 29 8.30 7.25 -26.16
CA LEU A 29 7.68 8.01 -25.07
C LEU A 29 8.27 7.63 -23.71
N TRP A 30 8.52 6.34 -23.46
CA TRP A 30 9.16 5.91 -22.21
C TRP A 30 10.59 6.40 -22.09
N THR A 31 11.31 6.50 -23.21
CA THR A 31 12.64 7.13 -23.26
C THR A 31 12.55 8.62 -22.94
N GLU A 32 11.55 9.33 -23.47
CA GLU A 32 11.33 10.74 -23.16
C GLU A 32 10.97 10.95 -21.68
N ILE A 33 10.08 10.12 -21.12
CA ILE A 33 9.71 10.15 -19.70
C ILE A 33 10.95 9.91 -18.83
N LYS A 34 11.79 8.93 -19.18
CA LYS A 34 13.06 8.68 -18.48
C LYS A 34 13.94 9.93 -18.45
N ASN A 35 14.17 10.53 -19.63
CA ASN A 35 15.01 11.72 -19.76
C ASN A 35 14.44 12.91 -18.96
N LEU A 36 13.12 13.07 -18.93
CA LEU A 36 12.46 14.10 -18.13
C LEU A 36 12.65 13.86 -16.62
N LEU A 37 12.50 12.62 -16.15
CA LEU A 37 12.72 12.26 -14.76
C LEU A 37 14.18 12.53 -14.36
N GLU A 38 15.14 12.02 -15.12
CA GLU A 38 16.57 12.20 -14.84
C GLU A 38 16.98 13.68 -14.89
N SER A 39 16.53 14.43 -15.89
CA SER A 39 16.83 15.86 -16.01
C SER A 39 16.25 16.66 -14.83
N ASN A 40 15.00 16.40 -14.44
CA ASN A 40 14.40 17.09 -13.31
C ASN A 40 14.99 16.67 -11.96
N TYR A 41 15.43 15.41 -11.84
CA TYR A 41 16.15 14.93 -10.66
C TYR A 41 17.50 15.63 -10.51
N ASN A 42 18.29 15.69 -11.59
CA ASN A 42 19.59 16.36 -11.64
C ASN A 42 19.49 17.87 -11.37
N LEU A 43 18.40 18.51 -11.81
CA LEU A 43 18.09 19.90 -11.46
C LEU A 43 17.60 20.09 -10.01
N GLY A 44 17.52 19.02 -9.22
CA GLY A 44 17.07 19.05 -7.84
C GLY A 44 15.59 19.41 -7.68
N LYS A 45 14.76 19.18 -8.70
CA LYS A 45 13.33 19.53 -8.68
C LYS A 45 12.44 18.39 -8.18
N ILE A 46 12.85 17.14 -8.35
CA ILE A 46 12.07 15.96 -7.99
C ILE A 46 12.92 14.94 -7.23
N TYR A 47 12.24 13.94 -6.66
CA TYR A 47 12.81 12.66 -6.24
C TYR A 47 11.74 11.58 -6.32
N CYS A 48 12.16 10.32 -6.51
CA CYS A 48 11.28 9.18 -6.64
C CYS A 48 11.59 8.14 -5.54
N PRO A 49 10.87 8.14 -4.41
CA PRO A 49 11.20 7.26 -3.29
C PRO A 49 10.99 5.80 -3.64
N LEU A 50 11.76 4.92 -3.01
CA LEU A 50 11.54 3.47 -3.07
C LEU A 50 10.33 3.08 -2.20
N CYS A 51 9.67 1.98 -2.53
CA CYS A 51 8.65 1.36 -1.69
C CYS A 51 8.95 -0.13 -1.45
N PRO A 52 8.45 -0.75 -0.37
CA PRO A 52 8.59 -2.18 -0.14
C PRO A 52 8.03 -3.04 -1.28
N GLU A 53 6.92 -2.60 -1.90
CA GLU A 53 6.25 -3.32 -2.98
C GLU A 53 7.10 -3.42 -4.25
N HIS A 54 7.93 -2.39 -4.53
CA HIS A 54 8.88 -2.41 -5.64
C HIS A 54 9.82 -3.63 -5.56
N ILE A 55 10.31 -3.96 -4.37
CA ILE A 55 11.19 -5.11 -4.17
C ILE A 55 10.43 -6.41 -4.44
N LEU A 56 9.22 -6.56 -3.90
CA LEU A 56 8.40 -7.77 -4.07
C LEU A 56 8.16 -8.11 -5.54
N GLU A 57 7.95 -7.10 -6.38
CA GLU A 57 7.74 -7.31 -7.81
C GLU A 57 9.05 -7.42 -8.61
N THR A 58 10.10 -6.68 -8.22
CA THR A 58 11.38 -6.65 -8.93
C THR A 58 12.13 -7.98 -8.80
N VAL A 59 12.04 -8.66 -7.65
CA VAL A 59 12.71 -9.96 -7.45
C VAL A 59 12.18 -11.09 -8.34
N ARG A 60 11.04 -10.89 -9.01
CA ARG A 60 10.47 -11.86 -9.95
C ARG A 60 11.14 -11.86 -11.32
N LYS A 61 11.89 -10.80 -11.63
CA LYS A 61 12.76 -10.75 -12.81
C LYS A 61 14.01 -11.56 -12.54
N ASP A 62 14.75 -11.95 -13.58
CA ASP A 62 16.09 -12.50 -13.39
C ASP A 62 16.97 -11.52 -12.61
N PHE A 63 17.94 -12.03 -11.87
CA PHE A 63 18.74 -11.22 -10.94
C PHE A 63 19.35 -9.98 -11.59
N LYS A 64 19.86 -10.10 -12.82
CA LYS A 64 20.50 -8.98 -13.54
C LYS A 64 19.48 -7.90 -13.93
N SER A 65 18.33 -8.31 -14.45
CA SER A 65 17.23 -7.38 -14.72
C SER A 65 16.71 -6.72 -13.44
N ALA A 66 16.53 -7.50 -12.38
CA ALA A 66 16.10 -7.01 -11.07
C ALA A 66 17.07 -5.96 -10.50
N GLU A 67 18.37 -6.21 -10.60
CA GLU A 67 19.43 -5.29 -10.16
C GLU A 67 19.42 -3.97 -10.95
N ILE A 68 19.21 -4.01 -12.26
CA ILE A 68 19.11 -2.79 -13.08
C ILE A 68 17.92 -1.91 -12.64
N HIS A 69 16.76 -2.53 -12.41
CA HIS A 69 15.54 -1.82 -11.99
C HIS A 69 15.70 -1.19 -10.61
N ASP A 70 16.20 -1.96 -9.65
CA ASP A 70 16.40 -1.51 -8.27
C ASP A 70 17.46 -0.40 -8.21
N ASN A 71 18.59 -0.55 -8.91
CA ASN A 71 19.63 0.47 -8.95
C ASN A 71 19.16 1.78 -9.61
N TYR A 72 18.35 1.69 -10.67
CA TYR A 72 17.78 2.87 -11.28
C TYR A 72 16.91 3.65 -10.29
N LEU A 73 15.95 2.99 -9.63
CA LEU A 73 15.07 3.68 -8.69
C LEU A 73 15.87 4.26 -7.50
N LYS A 74 16.86 3.51 -6.98
CA LYS A 74 17.78 4.00 -5.94
C LYS A 74 18.48 5.29 -6.36
N SER A 75 18.93 5.38 -7.61
CA SER A 75 19.70 6.52 -8.13
C SER A 75 18.93 7.84 -8.15
N ILE A 76 17.60 7.80 -8.25
CA ILE A 76 16.72 8.99 -8.30
C ILE A 76 15.89 9.21 -7.03
N SER A 77 16.20 8.49 -5.94
CA SER A 77 15.36 8.45 -4.73
C SER A 77 15.74 9.41 -3.62
N ASP A 78 16.91 10.03 -3.68
CA ASP A 78 17.52 10.80 -2.57
C ASP A 78 17.65 10.01 -1.24
N GLY A 79 17.67 8.67 -1.31
CA GLY A 79 17.72 7.82 -0.12
C GLY A 79 16.39 7.73 0.64
N TYR A 80 15.29 8.16 0.03
CA TYR A 80 13.96 8.09 0.64
C TYR A 80 13.27 6.76 0.36
N LEU A 81 12.65 6.22 1.41
CA LEU A 81 11.73 5.09 1.38
C LEU A 81 10.35 5.54 1.83
N LEU A 82 9.33 5.11 1.10
CA LEU A 82 7.95 5.11 1.56
C LEU A 82 7.79 4.10 2.69
N LYS A 83 7.09 4.52 3.75
CA LYS A 83 6.77 3.65 4.87
C LYS A 83 5.76 2.58 4.45
N SER A 84 5.97 1.36 4.95
CA SER A 84 5.03 0.26 4.74
C SER A 84 3.63 0.55 5.29
N GLU A 85 2.61 -0.13 4.75
CA GLU A 85 1.20 0.06 5.10
C GLU A 85 0.95 0.12 6.62
N PRO A 86 1.41 -0.85 7.44
CA PRO A 86 1.08 -0.85 8.86
C PRO A 86 1.72 0.33 9.59
N PHE A 87 2.93 0.71 9.20
CA PHE A 87 3.68 1.78 9.84
C PHE A 87 3.13 3.16 9.45
N LEU A 88 2.83 3.36 8.16
CA LEU A 88 2.22 4.60 7.68
C LEU A 88 0.83 4.81 8.30
N THR A 89 0.00 3.77 8.30
CA THR A 89 -1.34 3.81 8.91
C THR A 89 -1.26 4.16 10.39
N ALA A 90 -0.40 3.48 11.17
CA ALA A 90 -0.22 3.76 12.59
C ALA A 90 0.28 5.20 12.84
N GLN A 91 1.20 5.70 12.01
CA GLN A 91 1.69 7.08 12.08
C GLN A 91 0.58 8.10 11.77
N LEU A 92 -0.30 7.83 10.82
CA LEU A 92 -1.43 8.72 10.48
C LEU A 92 -2.49 8.72 11.57
N ILE A 93 -2.80 7.56 12.15
CA ILE A 93 -3.65 7.45 13.35
C ILE A 93 -3.02 8.23 14.50
N SER A 94 -1.72 8.04 14.76
CA SER A 94 -0.99 8.78 15.78
C SER A 94 -1.10 10.29 15.58
N SER A 95 -0.94 10.75 14.35
CA SER A 95 -1.02 12.17 14.02
C SER A 95 -2.43 12.72 14.18
N LEU A 96 -3.47 11.93 13.83
CA LEU A 96 -4.87 12.29 14.01
C LEU A 96 -5.23 12.45 15.49
N ILE A 97 -4.94 11.44 16.31
CA ILE A 97 -5.32 11.42 17.73
C ILE A 97 -4.56 12.49 18.53
N ARG A 98 -3.26 12.68 18.24
CA ARG A 98 -2.43 13.71 18.90
C ARG A 98 -2.56 15.09 18.29
N LYS A 99 -3.28 15.24 17.17
CA LYS A 99 -3.39 16.47 16.37
C LYS A 99 -2.03 17.01 15.90
N ASN A 100 -1.09 16.11 15.60
CA ASN A 100 0.22 16.48 15.06
C ASN A 100 0.09 16.88 13.58
N LYS A 101 0.88 17.87 13.16
CA LYS A 101 1.00 18.22 11.74
C LYS A 101 1.71 17.09 11.00
N LYS A 102 1.19 16.73 9.82
CA LYS A 102 1.83 15.79 8.91
C LYS A 102 3.02 16.47 8.23
N THR A 103 4.15 15.80 8.17
CA THR A 103 5.41 16.28 7.57
C THR A 103 5.97 15.23 6.61
N ILE A 104 7.08 15.51 5.92
CA ILE A 104 7.79 14.50 5.13
C ILE A 104 8.03 13.20 5.90
N ASN A 105 8.45 13.33 7.15
CA ASN A 105 8.75 12.19 8.04
C ASN A 105 7.51 11.42 8.48
N THR A 106 6.30 11.93 8.20
CA THR A 106 5.07 11.15 8.36
C THR A 106 5.03 10.02 7.32
N PHE A 107 5.44 10.31 6.09
CA PHE A 107 5.26 9.46 4.92
C PHE A 107 6.52 8.72 4.49
N LEU A 108 7.67 9.39 4.61
CA LEU A 108 8.96 8.90 4.17
C LEU A 108 9.89 8.62 5.35
N THR A 109 10.86 7.75 5.14
CA THR A 109 12.03 7.59 5.99
C THR A 109 13.29 7.68 5.13
N LYS A 110 14.38 8.21 5.69
CA LYS A 110 15.70 8.05 5.07
C LYS A 110 16.32 6.74 5.52
N ALA A 111 16.92 6.03 4.58
CA ALA A 111 17.67 4.82 4.88
C ALA A 111 18.89 4.70 3.95
N LYS A 112 19.86 3.91 4.39
CA LYS A 112 20.85 3.34 3.49
C LYS A 112 20.22 2.13 2.83
N PHE A 113 20.32 2.03 1.52
CA PHE A 113 19.82 0.88 0.80
C PHE A 113 20.82 -0.27 0.90
N ASN A 114 20.31 -1.47 1.18
CA ASN A 114 21.08 -2.70 1.06
C ASN A 114 21.19 -3.10 -0.42
N ASP A 115 22.22 -3.89 -0.75
CA ASP A 115 22.36 -4.43 -2.10
C ASP A 115 21.30 -5.50 -2.33
N LEU A 116 20.67 -5.51 -3.52
CA LEU A 116 19.60 -6.46 -3.84
C LEU A 116 20.04 -7.92 -3.67
N LYS A 117 21.31 -8.21 -3.99
CA LYS A 117 21.94 -9.54 -3.83
C LYS A 117 21.80 -10.12 -2.42
N ASP A 118 21.74 -9.26 -1.40
CA ASP A 118 21.76 -9.70 0.00
C ASP A 118 20.43 -10.35 0.42
N PHE A 119 19.35 -10.10 -0.33
CA PHE A 119 18.00 -10.56 0.02
C PHE A 119 17.18 -11.09 -1.17
N TYR A 120 17.71 -11.06 -2.39
CA TYR A 120 17.00 -11.46 -3.61
C TYR A 120 16.44 -12.90 -3.53
N GLU A 121 17.29 -13.88 -3.21
CA GLU A 121 16.89 -15.29 -3.19
C GLU A 121 15.84 -15.58 -2.13
N ASP A 122 16.00 -15.00 -0.94
CA ASP A 122 15.09 -15.18 0.19
C ASP A 122 13.69 -14.62 -0.15
N ILE A 123 13.61 -13.39 -0.66
CA ILE A 123 12.32 -12.79 -1.03
C ILE A 123 11.68 -13.57 -2.19
N ASN A 124 12.45 -13.96 -3.20
CA ASN A 124 11.91 -14.68 -4.35
C ASN A 124 11.33 -16.05 -3.93
N LYS A 125 12.02 -16.78 -3.05
CA LYS A 125 11.55 -18.06 -2.48
C LYS A 125 10.27 -17.90 -1.65
N HIS A 126 10.16 -16.83 -0.87
CA HIS A 126 8.98 -16.57 -0.05
C HIS A 126 7.79 -16.02 -0.85
N HIS A 127 8.04 -15.42 -2.02
CA HIS A 127 6.99 -14.90 -2.89
C HIS A 127 6.06 -16.00 -3.42
N ASP A 128 6.59 -17.13 -3.88
CA ASP A 128 5.77 -18.22 -4.42
C ASP A 128 4.81 -18.77 -3.36
N LYS A 129 5.33 -19.01 -2.15
CA LYS A 129 4.53 -19.40 -0.99
C LYS A 129 3.40 -18.41 -0.73
N PHE A 130 3.69 -17.11 -0.71
CA PHE A 130 2.68 -16.08 -0.51
C PHE A 130 1.61 -16.07 -1.62
N SER A 131 2.03 -16.16 -2.89
CA SER A 131 1.12 -16.18 -4.03
C SER A 131 0.18 -17.38 -4.00
N ASP A 132 0.70 -18.55 -3.64
CA ASP A 132 -0.09 -19.78 -3.50
C ASP A 132 -1.10 -19.66 -2.36
N GLY A 133 -0.69 -19.18 -1.19
CA GLY A 133 -1.56 -18.97 -0.04
C GLY A 133 -2.71 -17.99 -0.32
N ILE A 134 -2.44 -16.91 -1.05
CA ILE A 134 -3.47 -15.95 -1.50
C ILE A 134 -4.43 -16.62 -2.49
N THR A 135 -3.91 -17.35 -3.47
CA THR A 135 -4.72 -18.03 -4.49
C THR A 135 -5.67 -19.07 -3.85
N THR A 136 -5.19 -19.84 -2.87
CA THR A 136 -6.02 -20.80 -2.13
C THR A 136 -7.10 -20.13 -1.28
N ASN A 137 -6.80 -18.99 -0.63
CA ASN A 137 -7.80 -18.27 0.16
C ASN A 137 -8.89 -17.64 -0.75
N LEU A 138 -8.46 -17.11 -1.89
CA LEU A 138 -9.35 -16.46 -2.85
C LEU A 138 -10.09 -17.44 -3.76
N SER A 139 -9.71 -18.72 -3.86
CA SER A 139 -10.33 -19.65 -4.82
C SER A 139 -11.82 -19.81 -4.56
N ASP A 140 -12.21 -19.96 -3.30
CA ASP A 140 -13.60 -20.17 -2.90
C ASP A 140 -14.42 -18.88 -3.08
N GLN A 141 -13.82 -17.73 -2.75
CA GLN A 141 -14.44 -16.42 -2.94
C GLN A 141 -14.62 -16.08 -4.42
N ASN A 142 -13.62 -16.35 -5.25
CA ASN A 142 -13.67 -16.14 -6.69
C ASN A 142 -14.63 -17.11 -7.37
N ASN A 143 -14.71 -18.37 -6.93
CA ASN A 143 -15.69 -19.33 -7.42
C ASN A 143 -17.11 -18.90 -7.05
N PHE A 144 -17.34 -18.43 -5.83
CA PHE A 144 -18.63 -17.84 -5.44
C PHE A 144 -18.99 -16.61 -6.29
N ARG A 145 -18.05 -15.69 -6.52
CA ARG A 145 -18.26 -14.49 -7.37
C ARG A 145 -18.56 -14.83 -8.83
N LYS A 146 -17.96 -15.90 -9.37
CA LYS A 146 -18.29 -16.42 -10.72
C LYS A 146 -19.74 -16.90 -10.81
N ILE A 147 -20.26 -17.50 -9.74
CA ILE A 147 -21.64 -18.02 -9.68
C ILE A 147 -22.65 -16.87 -9.47
N VAL A 148 -22.26 -15.83 -8.73
CA VAL A 148 -23.15 -14.74 -8.29
C VAL A 148 -23.07 -13.52 -9.22
N SER A 149 -22.67 -13.66 -10.49
CA SER A 149 -22.59 -12.54 -11.44
C SER A 149 -23.98 -11.99 -11.83
N ASN A 150 -24.65 -11.34 -10.89
CA ASN A 150 -25.91 -10.65 -11.04
C ASN A 150 -25.66 -9.16 -11.24
N LYS A 151 -26.41 -8.56 -12.17
CA LYS A 151 -26.50 -7.10 -12.32
C LYS A 151 -27.33 -6.53 -11.16
N ILE A 152 -26.69 -6.34 -10.02
CA ILE A 152 -27.25 -5.61 -8.88
C ILE A 152 -27.45 -4.14 -9.32
N ASP A 153 -28.57 -3.52 -8.92
CA ASP A 153 -28.80 -2.11 -9.22
C ASP A 153 -27.86 -1.20 -8.43
N LYS A 154 -27.65 0.04 -8.92
CA LYS A 154 -26.67 0.97 -8.34
C LYS A 154 -26.95 1.33 -6.87
N LYS A 155 -28.22 1.38 -6.44
CA LYS A 155 -28.56 1.72 -5.05
C LYS A 155 -28.18 0.56 -4.13
N THR A 156 -28.52 -0.66 -4.51
CA THR A 156 -28.17 -1.87 -3.76
C THR A 156 -26.66 -2.08 -3.73
N GLU A 157 -25.95 -1.79 -4.83
CA GLU A 157 -24.48 -1.80 -4.87
C GLU A 157 -23.86 -0.85 -3.82
N ILE A 158 -24.33 0.40 -3.76
CA ILE A 158 -23.84 1.37 -2.77
C ILE A 158 -24.13 0.90 -1.34
N GLN A 159 -25.31 0.32 -1.10
CA GLN A 159 -25.67 -0.22 0.21
C GLN A 159 -24.73 -1.36 0.62
N PHE A 160 -24.42 -2.30 -0.28
CA PHE A 160 -23.46 -3.36 0.01
C PHE A 160 -22.06 -2.84 0.29
N ILE A 161 -21.59 -1.85 -0.50
CA ILE A 161 -20.29 -1.22 -0.26
C ILE A 161 -20.21 -0.64 1.16
N GLU A 162 -21.24 0.10 1.59
CA GLU A 162 -21.28 0.66 2.93
C GLU A 162 -21.38 -0.42 4.01
N ILE A 163 -22.17 -1.48 3.81
CA ILE A 163 -22.25 -2.60 4.77
C ILE A 163 -20.88 -3.27 4.96
N ILE A 164 -20.17 -3.56 3.87
CA ILE A 164 -18.83 -4.17 3.91
C ILE A 164 -17.86 -3.26 4.68
N LYS A 165 -17.84 -1.96 4.36
CA LYS A 165 -17.00 -0.99 5.07
C LYS A 165 -17.34 -0.92 6.57
N GLN A 166 -18.63 -0.94 6.93
CA GLN A 166 -19.05 -0.93 8.33
C GLN A 166 -18.65 -2.20 9.07
N ASN A 167 -18.69 -3.37 8.41
CA ASN A 167 -18.20 -4.61 9.00
C ASN A 167 -16.71 -4.53 9.34
N GLU A 168 -15.89 -3.96 8.46
CA GLU A 168 -14.46 -3.77 8.70
C GLU A 168 -14.18 -2.79 9.84
N ILE A 169 -14.95 -1.69 9.92
CA ILE A 169 -14.90 -0.75 11.06
C ILE A 169 -15.27 -1.46 12.36
N ASN A 170 -16.35 -2.26 12.36
CA ASN A 170 -16.80 -3.01 13.52
C ASN A 170 -15.77 -4.04 13.97
N ASN A 171 -15.14 -4.75 13.03
CA ASN A 171 -14.05 -5.67 13.30
C ASN A 171 -12.88 -4.96 14.01
N PHE A 172 -12.45 -3.81 13.49
CA PHE A 172 -11.41 -3.00 14.14
C PHE A 172 -11.83 -2.58 15.56
N LYS A 173 -13.04 -2.02 15.73
CA LYS A 173 -13.55 -1.59 17.03
C LYS A 173 -13.58 -2.74 18.04
N ASN A 174 -14.05 -3.91 17.63
CA ASN A 174 -14.14 -5.08 18.51
C ASN A 174 -12.75 -5.52 18.98
N ARG A 175 -11.76 -5.54 18.07
CA ARG A 175 -10.37 -5.83 18.41
C ARG A 175 -9.74 -4.80 19.34
N LEU A 176 -10.02 -3.52 19.10
CA LEU A 176 -9.55 -2.45 19.97
C LEU A 176 -10.17 -2.53 21.37
N LYS A 177 -11.47 -2.85 21.48
CA LYS A 177 -12.18 -3.07 22.76
C LYS A 177 -11.58 -4.25 23.52
N GLU A 178 -11.43 -5.39 22.86
CA GLU A 178 -10.79 -6.57 23.45
C GLU A 178 -9.37 -6.24 23.98
N TYR A 179 -8.59 -5.48 23.20
CA TYR A 179 -7.27 -5.04 23.64
C TYR A 179 -7.31 -4.09 24.85
N LEU A 180 -8.27 -3.15 24.89
CA LEU A 180 -8.46 -2.24 26.03
C LEU A 180 -8.85 -2.97 27.31
N ASP A 181 -9.60 -4.06 27.18
CA ASP A 181 -10.08 -4.89 28.29
C ASP A 181 -8.96 -5.80 28.83
N ILE A 182 -8.34 -6.58 27.95
CA ILE A 182 -7.33 -7.59 28.32
C ILE A 182 -5.96 -6.95 28.58
N LYS A 183 -5.66 -5.81 27.96
CA LYS A 183 -4.37 -5.07 28.03
C LYS A 183 -3.15 -5.87 27.56
N ILE A 184 -3.36 -6.91 26.77
CA ILE A 184 -2.31 -7.74 26.18
C ILE A 184 -2.47 -7.71 24.66
N ILE A 185 -1.40 -7.36 23.94
CA ILE A 185 -1.37 -7.47 22.48
C ILE A 185 -1.04 -8.91 22.13
N ARG A 186 -2.04 -9.67 21.69
CA ARG A 186 -1.86 -10.96 21.05
C ARG A 186 -2.00 -10.77 19.54
N ILE A 187 -0.90 -10.96 18.82
CA ILE A 187 -0.91 -11.02 17.36
C ILE A 187 -1.44 -12.40 16.96
N ARG A 188 -2.66 -12.44 16.42
CA ARG A 188 -3.25 -13.70 15.94
C ARG A 188 -2.78 -14.01 14.53
N PRO A 189 -2.67 -15.29 14.14
CA PRO A 189 -2.44 -15.66 12.75
C PRO A 189 -3.74 -15.57 11.95
N ASP A 190 -3.69 -14.88 10.81
CA ASP A 190 -4.63 -15.07 9.70
C ASP A 190 -4.08 -16.19 8.81
N LYS A 191 -4.93 -17.15 8.46
CA LYS A 191 -4.53 -18.31 7.65
C LYS A 191 -4.73 -18.04 6.16
N PHE A 192 -3.68 -18.27 5.37
CA PHE A 192 -3.65 -18.21 3.91
C PHE A 192 -3.12 -19.55 3.39
N GLY A 193 -4.02 -20.52 3.23
CA GLY A 193 -3.63 -21.91 2.99
C GLY A 193 -2.85 -22.47 4.18
N GLU A 194 -1.65 -22.99 3.93
CA GLU A 194 -0.73 -23.52 4.96
C GLU A 194 0.09 -22.43 5.67
N ILE A 195 -0.04 -21.17 5.23
CA ILE A 195 0.77 -20.05 5.74
C ILE A 195 -0.04 -19.28 6.77
N GLU A 196 0.62 -18.96 7.88
CA GLU A 196 0.09 -18.05 8.88
C GLU A 196 0.76 -16.68 8.73
N VAL A 197 -0.04 -15.65 8.48
CA VAL A 197 0.43 -14.26 8.47
C VAL A 197 -0.13 -13.51 9.66
N PRO A 198 0.58 -12.52 10.22
CA PRO A 198 0.07 -11.79 11.37
C PRO A 198 -1.19 -11.01 11.02
N ASN A 199 -2.24 -11.09 11.84
CA ASN A 199 -3.48 -10.37 11.64
C ASN A 199 -3.23 -8.86 11.55
N TRP A 200 -3.75 -8.24 10.49
CA TRP A 200 -3.39 -6.87 10.14
C TRP A 200 -3.85 -5.82 11.16
N ILE A 201 -5.02 -5.98 11.79
CA ILE A 201 -5.47 -5.07 12.86
C ILE A 201 -4.55 -5.20 14.07
N ASP A 202 -4.17 -6.43 14.42
CA ASP A 202 -3.29 -6.70 15.55
C ASP A 202 -1.89 -6.13 15.31
N GLN A 203 -1.37 -6.18 14.07
CA GLN A 203 -0.14 -5.49 13.68
C GLN A 203 -0.26 -3.98 13.89
N LEU A 204 -1.38 -3.34 13.52
CA LEU A 204 -1.57 -1.91 13.75
C LEU A 204 -1.61 -1.55 15.23
N LEU A 205 -2.34 -2.33 16.04
CA LEU A 205 -2.38 -2.12 17.50
C LEU A 205 -1.00 -2.30 18.13
N TYR A 206 -0.21 -3.26 17.63
CA TYR A 206 1.18 -3.46 18.01
C TYR A 206 2.04 -2.22 17.69
N GLN A 207 1.96 -1.69 16.46
CA GLN A 207 2.70 -0.49 16.07
C GLN A 207 2.30 0.73 16.92
N LEU A 208 0.99 0.95 17.12
CA LEU A 208 0.48 2.05 17.93
C LEU A 208 1.00 1.97 19.37
N THR A 209 0.94 0.81 19.99
CA THR A 209 1.37 0.63 21.38
C THR A 209 2.88 0.69 21.53
N TYR A 210 3.64 -0.09 20.75
CA TYR A 210 5.07 -0.27 21.01
C TYR A 210 5.95 0.75 20.30
N LYS A 211 5.62 1.16 19.06
CA LYS A 211 6.39 2.16 18.33
C LYS A 211 5.91 3.57 18.64
N HIS A 212 4.60 3.83 18.55
CA HIS A 212 4.06 5.17 18.82
C HIS A 212 3.78 5.46 20.29
N LYS A 213 3.96 4.47 21.18
CA LYS A 213 3.80 4.61 22.64
C LYS A 213 2.40 5.08 23.03
N PHE A 214 1.38 4.60 22.34
CA PHE A 214 -0.01 4.91 22.70
C PHE A 214 -0.33 4.41 24.10
N LYS A 215 -0.88 5.31 24.91
CA LYS A 215 -1.45 4.99 26.22
C LYS A 215 -2.92 4.64 26.08
N LYS A 216 -3.50 4.02 27.13
CA LYS A 216 -4.94 3.68 27.20
C LYS A 216 -5.85 4.83 26.75
N LYS A 217 -5.61 6.05 27.26
CA LYS A 217 -6.39 7.24 26.88
C LYS A 217 -6.39 7.53 25.37
N GLU A 218 -5.25 7.31 24.70
CA GLU A 218 -5.13 7.55 23.26
C GLU A 218 -5.83 6.47 22.43
N LEU A 219 -5.83 5.23 22.93
CA LEU A 219 -6.58 4.12 22.35
C LEU A 219 -8.10 4.28 22.54
N GLU A 220 -8.54 4.80 23.68
CA GLU A 220 -9.95 5.19 23.91
C GLU A 220 -10.37 6.33 22.98
N LEU A 221 -9.50 7.33 22.76
CA LEU A 221 -9.75 8.37 21.75
C LEU A 221 -9.83 7.80 20.34
N LEU A 222 -8.99 6.82 19.99
CA LEU A 222 -9.09 6.10 18.72
C LEU A 222 -10.42 5.33 18.61
N LEU A 223 -10.89 4.72 19.69
CA LEU A 223 -12.17 4.03 19.68
C LEU A 223 -13.33 5.01 19.42
N LEU A 224 -13.36 6.14 20.13
CA LEU A 224 -14.34 7.20 19.91
C LEU A 224 -14.27 7.78 18.49
N GLU A 225 -13.06 7.91 17.95
CA GLU A 225 -12.82 8.34 16.57
C GLU A 225 -13.51 7.40 15.57
N LEU A 226 -13.30 6.08 15.73
CA LEU A 226 -13.89 5.03 14.90
C LEU A 226 -15.41 4.93 15.08
N GLU A 227 -15.92 5.14 16.29
CA GLU A 227 -17.36 5.13 16.57
C GLU A 227 -18.07 6.32 15.90
N LYS A 228 -17.44 7.50 15.91
CA LYS A 228 -18.04 8.72 15.34
C LYS A 228 -17.85 8.85 13.83
N ASN A 229 -16.69 8.45 13.30
CA ASN A 229 -16.29 8.78 11.92
C ASN A 229 -15.92 7.55 11.08
N GLY A 230 -15.90 6.35 11.67
CA GLY A 230 -15.36 5.17 11.02
C GLY A 230 -13.93 5.40 10.54
N PHE A 231 -13.65 4.98 9.31
CA PHE A 231 -12.35 5.20 8.68
C PHE A 231 -12.21 6.51 7.91
N SER A 232 -13.25 7.33 7.79
CA SER A 232 -13.26 8.51 6.91
C SER A 232 -12.09 9.49 7.11
N ARG A 233 -11.58 9.61 8.35
CA ARG A 233 -10.45 10.50 8.71
C ARG A 233 -9.08 9.79 8.76
N ILE A 234 -9.03 8.51 8.42
CA ILE A 234 -7.81 7.70 8.31
C ILE A 234 -7.66 7.29 6.84
N PRO A 235 -6.95 8.09 6.00
CA PRO A 235 -6.96 7.92 4.55
C PRO A 235 -6.54 6.53 4.06
N THR A 236 -5.55 5.90 4.70
CA THR A 236 -5.10 4.53 4.35
C THR A 236 -6.25 3.54 4.43
N LEU A 237 -6.96 3.55 5.56
CA LEU A 237 -8.04 2.62 5.83
C LEU A 237 -9.26 2.92 4.97
N ASN A 238 -9.62 4.21 4.86
CA ASN A 238 -10.75 4.60 4.04
C ASN A 238 -10.57 4.15 2.58
N THR A 239 -9.40 4.40 2.00
CA THR A 239 -9.10 4.01 0.62
C THR A 239 -9.05 2.49 0.47
N LYS A 240 -8.32 1.78 1.34
CA LYS A 240 -8.19 0.32 1.31
C LYS A 240 -9.55 -0.38 1.33
N PHE A 241 -10.38 -0.05 2.32
CA PHE A 241 -11.68 -0.71 2.49
C PHE A 241 -12.73 -0.22 1.50
N SER A 242 -12.62 1.01 0.96
CA SER A 242 -13.52 1.46 -0.10
C SER A 242 -13.23 0.75 -1.43
N ILE A 243 -11.95 0.57 -1.78
CA ILE A 243 -11.57 -0.18 -2.99
C ILE A 243 -11.93 -1.66 -2.82
N GLY A 244 -11.60 -2.27 -1.68
CA GLY A 244 -11.93 -3.67 -1.40
C GLY A 244 -13.44 -3.93 -1.45
N ALA A 245 -14.25 -3.08 -0.82
CA ALA A 245 -15.71 -3.18 -0.88
C ALA A 245 -16.24 -3.03 -2.32
N HIS A 246 -15.68 -2.11 -3.10
CA HIS A 246 -16.06 -1.95 -4.50
C HIS A 246 -15.74 -3.19 -5.34
N LEU A 247 -14.54 -3.77 -5.17
CA LEU A 247 -14.15 -4.99 -5.88
C LEU A 247 -15.02 -6.18 -5.50
N ALA A 248 -15.32 -6.34 -4.21
CA ALA A 248 -16.18 -7.40 -3.70
C ALA A 248 -17.59 -7.33 -4.32
N VAL A 249 -18.20 -6.14 -4.37
CA VAL A 249 -19.56 -5.97 -4.92
C VAL A 249 -19.58 -6.08 -6.44
N LYS A 250 -18.53 -5.61 -7.14
CA LYS A 250 -18.42 -5.75 -8.60
C LYS A 250 -18.13 -7.19 -9.05
N GLY A 251 -17.94 -8.14 -8.12
CA GLY A 251 -17.66 -9.53 -8.44
C GLY A 251 -16.40 -9.72 -9.29
N LYS A 252 -15.48 -8.74 -9.29
CA LYS A 252 -14.21 -8.88 -10.00
C LYS A 252 -13.39 -9.95 -9.30
N GLN A 253 -12.82 -10.85 -10.08
CA GLN A 253 -11.89 -11.84 -9.56
C GLN A 253 -10.65 -11.11 -9.06
N GLU A 254 -10.29 -11.34 -7.80
CA GLU A 254 -9.07 -10.79 -7.22
C GLU A 254 -7.89 -11.72 -7.52
N LYS A 255 -6.78 -11.13 -7.96
CA LYS A 255 -5.47 -11.78 -8.10
C LYS A 255 -4.51 -11.22 -7.05
N SER A 256 -3.42 -11.93 -6.77
CA SER A 256 -2.36 -11.46 -5.86
C SER A 256 -1.83 -10.07 -6.22
N GLY A 257 -1.68 -9.76 -7.51
CA GLY A 257 -1.30 -8.43 -7.99
C GLY A 257 -2.29 -7.33 -7.61
N ASP A 258 -3.60 -7.62 -7.56
CA ASP A 258 -4.61 -6.63 -7.16
C ASP A 258 -4.43 -6.22 -5.69
N HIS A 259 -4.01 -7.15 -4.82
CA HIS A 259 -3.72 -6.82 -3.42
C HIS A 259 -2.52 -5.87 -3.30
N ILE A 260 -1.46 -6.07 -4.10
CA ILE A 260 -0.30 -5.17 -4.13
C ILE A 260 -0.71 -3.79 -4.66
N ASP A 261 -1.56 -3.74 -5.69
CA ASP A 261 -2.11 -2.49 -6.22
C ASP A 261 -2.96 -1.74 -5.18
N ILE A 262 -3.84 -2.44 -4.46
CA ILE A 262 -4.64 -1.86 -3.37
C ILE A 262 -3.73 -1.31 -2.27
N MET A 263 -2.69 -2.06 -1.87
CA MET A 263 -1.71 -1.60 -0.88
C MET A 263 -1.03 -0.31 -1.36
N ARG A 264 -0.54 -0.27 -2.61
CA ARG A 264 0.10 0.92 -3.18
C ARG A 264 -0.83 2.12 -3.23
N ILE A 265 -2.03 1.97 -3.79
CA ILE A 265 -2.99 3.08 -3.94
C ILE A 265 -3.44 3.56 -2.57
N SER A 266 -3.76 2.65 -1.66
CA SER A 266 -4.21 3.00 -0.31
C SER A 266 -3.13 3.66 0.53
N ASN A 267 -1.84 3.49 0.23
CA ASN A 267 -0.78 4.14 1.00
C ASN A 267 -0.20 5.37 0.32
N TYR A 268 0.04 5.31 -0.98
CA TYR A 268 0.94 6.24 -1.64
C TYR A 268 0.23 7.35 -2.39
N LEU A 269 -1.05 7.19 -2.72
CA LEU A 269 -1.84 8.20 -3.44
C LEU A 269 -1.88 9.57 -2.71
N PHE A 270 -1.90 9.57 -1.37
CA PHE A 270 -1.83 10.79 -0.56
C PHE A 270 -0.46 11.00 0.09
N SER A 271 0.51 10.13 -0.20
CA SER A 271 1.88 10.20 0.35
C SER A 271 2.90 10.67 -0.68
N THR A 272 2.46 10.99 -1.90
CA THR A 272 3.27 11.60 -2.96
C THR A 272 2.55 12.80 -3.58
N ASP A 273 3.31 13.65 -4.27
CA ASP A 273 2.76 14.80 -4.99
C ASP A 273 2.21 14.38 -6.37
N ILE A 274 2.87 13.41 -6.99
CA ILE A 274 2.45 12.76 -8.25
C ILE A 274 2.46 11.25 -8.03
N PHE A 275 1.39 10.58 -8.47
CA PHE A 275 1.28 9.12 -8.47
C PHE A 275 1.23 8.65 -9.93
N LEU A 276 2.35 8.14 -10.45
CA LEU A 276 2.46 7.77 -11.85
C LEU A 276 2.17 6.28 -12.03
N GLN A 277 0.95 6.00 -12.50
CA GLN A 277 0.49 4.67 -12.87
C GLN A 277 -0.11 4.74 -14.28
N ILE A 278 0.71 4.51 -15.30
CA ILE A 278 0.27 4.48 -16.70
C ILE A 278 0.46 3.06 -17.24
N ARG A 279 -0.62 2.48 -17.76
CA ARG A 279 -0.58 1.16 -18.41
C ARG A 279 -0.15 1.29 -19.88
N ARG A 280 0.62 0.31 -20.36
CA ARG A 280 1.08 0.17 -21.77
C ARG A 280 -0.04 0.40 -22.80
N GLU A 281 -1.24 -0.10 -22.54
CA GLU A 281 -2.39 -0.01 -23.45
C GLU A 281 -2.96 1.42 -23.61
N ASN A 282 -2.74 2.28 -22.62
CA ASN A 282 -3.22 3.66 -22.61
C ASN A 282 -2.27 4.63 -23.34
N MET A 283 -1.08 4.15 -23.74
CA MET A 283 -0.09 4.91 -24.52
C MET A 283 -0.08 4.50 -26.01
N LYS A 284 -1.20 3.96 -26.52
CA LYS A 284 -1.40 3.83 -27.96
C LYS A 284 -1.74 5.21 -28.52
N PHE A 285 -0.74 5.91 -29.06
CA PHE A 285 -1.02 7.07 -29.91
C PHE A 285 -1.41 6.61 -31.31
N ALA A 286 -2.44 7.27 -31.82
CA ALA A 286 -2.82 7.29 -33.22
C ALA A 286 -1.61 7.71 -34.07
N ASN A 287 -1.33 6.92 -35.10
CA ASN A 287 -0.49 7.36 -36.22
C ASN A 287 -1.21 8.46 -37.00
#